data_AF-A0A820LJI4-F1
#
_entry.id   AF-A0A820LJI4-F1
#
_cell.length_a   1.000
_cell.length_b   1.000
_cell.length_c   1.000
_cell.angle_alpha   90.00
_cell.angle_beta   90.00
_cell.angle_gamma   90.00
#
_symmetry.space_group_name_H-M   'P 1'
#
loop_
_entity.id
_entity.type
_entity.pdbx_description
1 polymer ?
#
loop_
_entity_poly.entity_id
_entity_poly.type
_entity_poly.pdbx_seq_one_letter_code
_entity_poly.pdbx_strand_id
1 'polypeptide(L)'
;ISFCQCPINFYGHSCELLVVNTRTNQPTVDRCLINNCSSKRNNNRCDPECNHVQCQFDNYECTLKRDPWDLCPINDCSRLFRNGHCDEKCNTKECLFDGFDCDRQFVTCNKSYCESKVLNGICDPECNKIDCNYDRDDCLPTQNDALLGTIILQLETTKETFEKRKQLFLQRFSTKE
;
A
#
# COMPACT_ATOMS: atom_id res chain seq x y z
N ILE A 1 15.52 40.78 -13.76
CA ILE A 1 15.15 39.52 -13.09
C ILE A 1 15.02 39.84 -11.61
N SER A 2 13.81 39.89 -11.10
CA SER A 2 13.52 40.17 -9.69
C SER A 2 13.81 38.91 -8.88
N PHE A 3 14.82 38.96 -8.01
CA PHE A 3 15.05 37.92 -7.02
C PHE A 3 14.10 38.17 -5.83
N CYS A 4 13.23 37.22 -5.50
CA CYS A 4 12.46 37.28 -4.26
C CYS A 4 13.42 37.21 -3.08
N GLN A 5 13.36 38.20 -2.18
CA GLN A 5 14.00 38.11 -0.87
C GLN A 5 13.09 37.29 0.04
N CYS A 6 13.47 36.04 0.28
CA CYS A 6 12.72 35.16 1.15
C CYS A 6 12.99 35.41 2.64
N PRO A 7 12.00 35.19 3.52
CA PRO A 7 12.21 35.17 4.96
C PRO A 7 13.28 34.16 5.39
N ILE A 8 13.85 34.33 6.58
CA ILE A 8 14.84 33.39 7.13
C ILE A 8 14.28 31.97 7.09
N ASN A 9 15.09 31.03 6.56
CA ASN A 9 14.76 29.62 6.33
C ASN A 9 13.80 29.33 5.18
N PHE A 10 13.40 30.29 4.35
CA PHE A 10 12.58 30.03 3.17
C PHE A 10 13.37 30.24 1.86
N TYR A 11 13.09 29.41 0.86
CA TYR A 11 13.73 29.40 -0.46
C TYR A 11 12.70 29.10 -1.56
N GLY A 12 13.10 29.20 -2.84
CA GLY A 12 12.23 28.96 -3.99
C GLY A 12 11.92 30.23 -4.77
N HIS A 13 11.18 30.09 -5.88
CA HIS A 13 10.82 31.25 -6.73
C HIS A 13 9.78 32.15 -6.04
N SER A 14 9.00 31.57 -5.12
CA SER A 14 7.93 32.21 -4.36
C SER A 14 8.10 32.04 -2.84
N CYS A 15 9.29 31.66 -2.38
CA CYS A 15 9.60 31.41 -0.97
C CYS A 15 8.76 30.28 -0.34
N GLU A 16 8.48 29.25 -1.12
CA GLU A 16 7.64 28.10 -0.77
C GLU A 16 8.38 26.97 -0.02
N LEU A 17 9.71 26.96 -0.04
CA LEU A 17 10.54 25.91 0.54
C LEU A 17 11.07 26.32 1.91
N LEU A 18 10.47 25.83 2.99
CA LEU A 18 11.04 25.96 4.33
C LEU A 18 12.19 24.95 4.50
N VAL A 19 13.38 25.46 4.76
CA VAL A 19 14.61 24.74 5.09
C VAL A 19 14.84 24.82 6.59
N VAL A 20 14.66 23.72 7.30
CA VAL A 20 14.95 23.65 8.73
C VAL A 20 16.40 23.19 8.91
N ASN A 21 17.25 24.04 9.50
CA ASN A 21 18.62 23.69 9.86
C ASN A 21 18.57 22.87 11.17
N THR A 22 18.45 21.55 11.04
CA THR A 22 18.67 20.65 12.18
C THR A 22 20.19 20.54 12.43
N ARG A 23 20.61 20.14 13.64
CA ARG A 23 22.01 20.27 14.15
C ARG A 23 23.10 19.60 13.32
N THR A 24 22.74 18.85 12.28
CA THR A 24 23.63 18.30 11.26
C THR A 24 23.51 19.18 10.02
N ASN A 25 24.61 19.79 9.55
CA ASN A 25 24.73 20.68 8.37
C ASN A 25 24.10 20.13 7.07
N GLN A 26 22.77 19.96 7.03
CA GLN A 26 21.99 19.59 5.88
C GLN A 26 20.63 20.28 5.98
N PRO A 27 20.30 21.18 5.04
CA PRO A 27 19.00 21.80 4.97
C PRO A 27 17.93 20.74 4.68
N THR A 28 17.09 20.40 5.67
CA THR A 28 15.98 19.47 5.47
C THR A 28 14.68 20.24 5.29
N VAL A 29 13.99 19.97 4.18
CA VAL A 29 12.69 20.54 3.86
C VAL A 29 11.61 19.78 4.65
N ASP A 30 10.96 20.43 5.61
CA ASP A 30 9.81 19.85 6.33
C ASP A 30 8.56 19.94 5.45
N ARG A 31 8.33 18.86 4.67
CA ARG A 31 7.16 18.75 3.79
C ARG A 31 5.84 18.83 4.55
N CYS A 32 5.77 18.31 5.77
CA CYS A 32 4.54 18.32 6.55
C CYS A 32 4.15 19.74 6.94
N LEU A 33 5.15 20.55 7.33
CA LEU A 33 4.95 21.96 7.66
C LEU A 33 4.60 22.80 6.43
N ILE A 34 5.29 22.59 5.30
CA ILE A 34 5.01 23.29 4.04
C ILE A 34 3.59 23.01 3.54
N ASN A 35 3.16 21.76 3.61
CA ASN A 35 1.82 21.35 3.16
C ASN A 35 0.72 21.63 4.20
N ASN A 36 1.09 22.23 5.34
CA ASN A 36 0.23 22.49 6.49
C ASN A 36 -0.57 21.24 6.91
N CYS A 37 0.10 20.10 6.96
CA CYS A 37 -0.55 18.81 7.23
C CYS A 37 -1.25 18.81 8.59
N SER A 38 -0.74 19.52 9.59
CA SER A 38 -1.36 19.64 10.91
C SER A 38 -2.81 20.14 10.88
N SER A 39 -3.17 21.04 9.95
CA SER A 39 -4.54 21.54 9.82
C SER A 39 -5.46 20.62 9.01
N LYS A 40 -4.88 19.63 8.33
CA LYS A 40 -5.59 18.70 7.44
C LYS A 40 -5.95 17.39 8.14
N ARG A 41 -5.23 17.05 9.21
CA ARG A 41 -5.52 15.87 10.05
C ARG A 41 -6.97 15.84 10.54
N ASN A 42 -7.53 14.64 10.56
CA ASN A 42 -8.88 14.29 11.03
C ASN A 42 -10.03 14.88 10.20
N ASN A 43 -9.81 15.15 8.92
CA ASN A 43 -10.86 15.64 8.02
C ASN A 43 -11.64 14.50 7.32
N ASN A 44 -11.31 13.24 7.63
CA ASN A 44 -11.82 12.01 7.02
C ASN A 44 -11.55 11.90 5.52
N ARG A 45 -10.48 12.53 5.06
CA ARG A 45 -10.01 12.49 3.69
C ARG A 45 -8.53 12.14 3.72
N CYS A 46 -8.07 11.43 2.69
CA CYS A 46 -6.63 11.32 2.44
C CYS A 46 -6.17 12.54 1.64
N ASP A 47 -5.33 13.39 2.24
CA ASP A 47 -4.62 14.46 1.56
C ASP A 47 -3.26 13.95 1.04
N PRO A 48 -3.09 13.70 -0.29
CA PRO A 48 -1.93 13.00 -0.83
C PRO A 48 -0.59 13.66 -0.54
N GLU A 49 -0.55 14.98 -0.43
CA GLU A 49 0.63 15.77 -0.06
C GLU A 49 1.09 15.55 1.40
N CYS A 50 0.24 14.96 2.23
CA CYS A 50 0.49 14.56 3.60
C CYS A 50 0.66 13.05 3.75
N ASN A 51 0.56 12.28 2.66
CA ASN A 51 0.70 10.83 2.64
C ASN A 51 2.17 10.36 2.70
N HIS A 52 2.86 10.73 3.78
CA HIS A 52 4.24 10.37 4.03
C HIS A 52 4.42 9.90 5.48
N VAL A 53 5.36 8.99 5.72
CA VAL A 53 5.61 8.43 7.06
C VAL A 53 5.94 9.52 8.09
N GLN A 54 6.66 10.58 7.71
CA GLN A 54 6.97 11.70 8.63
C GLN A 54 5.72 12.51 9.01
N CYS A 55 4.71 12.52 8.15
CA CYS A 55 3.42 13.15 8.39
C CYS A 55 2.37 12.15 8.92
N GLN A 56 2.79 10.92 9.25
CA GLN A 56 1.94 9.81 9.69
C GLN A 56 0.86 9.45 8.65
N PHE A 57 1.19 9.50 7.37
CA PHE A 57 0.25 9.19 6.28
C PHE A 57 -1.07 9.97 6.39
N ASP A 58 -0.95 11.27 6.63
CA ASP A 58 -2.06 12.17 6.93
C ASP A 58 -2.86 11.72 8.16
N ASN A 59 -2.18 11.52 9.30
CA ASN A 59 -2.78 10.94 10.51
C ASN A 59 -3.54 9.62 10.25
N TYR A 60 -2.94 8.80 9.40
CA TYR A 60 -3.40 7.50 8.91
C TYR A 60 -4.68 7.53 8.08
N GLU A 61 -5.16 8.71 7.66
CA GLU A 61 -6.34 8.84 6.81
C GLU A 61 -6.10 8.25 5.41
N CYS A 62 -4.85 8.26 4.95
CA CYS A 62 -4.43 7.60 3.72
C CYS A 62 -4.17 6.09 3.85
N THR A 63 -4.16 5.54 5.07
CA THR A 63 -3.85 4.13 5.37
C THR A 63 -4.98 3.45 6.14
N LEU A 64 -6.23 3.86 5.90
CA LEU A 64 -7.42 3.29 6.54
C LEU A 64 -7.40 3.39 8.08
N LYS A 65 -6.90 4.51 8.60
CA LYS A 65 -6.85 4.89 10.02
C LYS A 65 -5.97 4.00 10.91
N ARG A 66 -4.99 3.31 10.31
CA ARG A 66 -3.99 2.50 11.02
C ARG A 66 -2.58 2.76 10.46
N ASP A 67 -1.56 2.58 11.30
CA ASP A 67 -0.18 2.46 10.85
C ASP A 67 0.07 1.05 10.29
N PRO A 68 0.33 0.88 8.97
CA PRO A 68 0.58 -0.44 8.40
C PRO A 68 1.91 -1.08 8.83
N TRP A 69 2.85 -0.28 9.35
CA TRP A 69 4.19 -0.74 9.76
C TRP A 69 4.38 -0.76 11.28
N ASP A 70 3.29 -0.73 12.06
CA ASP A 70 3.31 -0.76 13.53
C ASP A 70 4.11 -1.94 14.13
N LEU A 71 4.15 -3.07 13.42
CA LEU A 71 4.90 -4.27 13.79
C LEU A 71 6.29 -4.36 13.16
N CYS A 72 6.62 -3.53 12.16
CA CYS A 72 7.88 -3.62 11.43
C CYS A 72 9.03 -3.04 12.28
N PRO A 73 10.08 -3.83 12.58
CA PRO A 73 11.21 -3.32 13.37
C PRO A 73 12.10 -2.33 12.61
N ILE A 74 11.88 -2.14 11.31
CA ILE A 74 12.70 -1.32 10.42
C ILE A 74 11.90 -0.11 9.93
N ASN A 75 12.23 1.07 10.45
CA ASN A 75 11.47 2.31 10.21
C ASN A 75 11.40 2.74 8.73
N ASP A 76 12.38 2.35 7.91
CA ASP A 76 12.49 2.80 6.51
C ASP A 76 11.73 1.92 5.50
N CYS A 77 11.17 0.78 5.91
CA CYS A 77 10.53 -0.14 4.97
C CYS A 77 9.29 0.46 4.29
N SER A 78 8.61 1.42 4.92
CA SER A 78 7.51 2.16 4.30
C SER A 78 7.90 2.92 3.02
N ARG A 79 9.18 3.33 2.90
CA ARG A 79 9.70 4.02 1.71
C ARG A 79 10.19 3.08 0.63
N LEU A 80 10.49 1.84 1.01
CA LEU A 80 11.01 0.80 0.13
C LEU A 80 9.88 -0.09 -0.42
N PHE A 81 8.76 -0.17 0.30
CA PHE A 81 7.58 -0.94 -0.08
C PHE A 81 7.16 -0.74 -1.54
N ARG A 82 7.17 -1.82 -2.32
CA ARG A 82 6.70 -1.86 -3.72
C ARG A 82 7.43 -0.85 -4.63
N ASN A 83 8.73 -0.67 -4.40
CA ASN A 83 9.61 0.17 -5.22
C ASN A 83 10.12 -0.55 -6.50
N GLY A 84 9.85 -1.85 -6.64
CA GLY A 84 10.26 -2.71 -7.76
C GLY A 84 11.65 -3.35 -7.60
N HIS A 85 12.35 -3.09 -6.50
CA HIS A 85 13.58 -3.71 -6.09
C HIS A 85 13.34 -4.54 -4.83
N CYS A 86 13.72 -5.80 -4.86
CA CYS A 86 13.74 -6.62 -3.65
C CYS A 86 14.71 -6.06 -2.60
N ASP A 87 14.17 -5.50 -1.53
CA ASP A 87 14.84 -5.07 -0.32
C ASP A 87 14.69 -6.16 0.76
N GLU A 88 15.57 -7.16 0.76
CA GLU A 88 15.48 -8.37 1.61
C GLU A 88 15.26 -8.09 3.10
N LYS A 89 15.79 -6.98 3.62
CA LYS A 89 15.59 -6.56 5.01
C LYS A 89 14.11 -6.26 5.34
N CYS A 90 13.33 -5.81 4.34
CA CYS A 90 11.92 -5.47 4.44
C CYS A 90 11.01 -6.64 4.05
N ASN A 91 11.58 -7.75 3.56
CA ASN A 91 10.86 -8.94 3.12
C ASN A 91 10.47 -9.86 4.29
N THR A 92 9.76 -9.32 5.28
CA THR A 92 9.19 -10.09 6.41
C THR A 92 7.70 -9.80 6.54
N LYS A 93 6.96 -10.69 7.21
CA LYS A 93 5.51 -10.49 7.43
C LYS A 93 5.21 -9.21 8.21
N GLU A 94 6.06 -8.86 9.16
CA GLU A 94 5.93 -7.64 9.97
C GLU A 94 6.15 -6.37 9.15
N CYS A 95 6.96 -6.46 8.08
CA CYS A 95 7.25 -5.37 7.17
C CYS A 95 6.52 -5.51 5.82
N LEU A 96 5.42 -6.28 5.80
CA LEU A 96 4.52 -6.44 4.67
C LEU A 96 5.19 -7.00 3.40
N PHE A 97 6.17 -7.89 3.59
CA PHE A 97 6.88 -8.60 2.53
C PHE A 97 7.47 -7.69 1.46
N ASP A 98 7.92 -6.50 1.84
CA ASP A 98 8.48 -5.50 0.91
C ASP A 98 7.54 -5.14 -0.27
N GLY A 99 6.23 -5.18 -0.05
CA GLY A 99 5.26 -5.00 -1.14
C GLY A 99 5.36 -6.07 -2.22
N PHE A 100 5.95 -7.21 -1.86
CA PHE A 100 6.25 -8.37 -2.67
C PHE A 100 7.23 -8.14 -3.84
N ASP A 101 8.12 -7.14 -3.75
CA ASP A 101 9.16 -6.91 -4.76
C ASP A 101 10.20 -8.06 -4.83
N CYS A 102 10.30 -8.87 -3.77
CA CYS A 102 11.15 -10.06 -3.69
C CYS A 102 10.54 -11.32 -4.29
N ASP A 103 9.23 -11.33 -4.55
CA ASP A 103 8.54 -12.42 -5.23
C ASP A 103 8.82 -12.34 -6.74
N ARG A 104 10.05 -12.65 -7.14
CA ARG A 104 10.43 -12.83 -8.55
C ARG A 104 10.01 -14.21 -9.03
N GLN A 105 8.72 -14.51 -9.00
CA GLN A 105 8.21 -15.70 -9.65
C GLN A 105 7.94 -15.39 -11.13
N PHE A 106 8.87 -15.83 -11.99
CA PHE A 106 8.66 -16.01 -13.42
C PHE A 106 7.65 -17.14 -13.65
N VAL A 107 6.39 -16.92 -13.29
CA VAL A 107 5.34 -17.93 -13.47
C VAL A 107 4.31 -17.34 -14.40
N THR A 108 4.53 -17.56 -15.69
CA THR A 108 3.53 -17.22 -16.70
C THR A 108 2.28 -18.08 -16.48
N CYS A 109 1.23 -17.46 -15.95
CA CYS A 109 -0.09 -18.06 -15.95
C CYS A 109 -0.60 -18.17 -17.39
N ASN A 110 -1.00 -19.37 -17.82
CA ASN A 110 -1.78 -19.51 -19.05
C ASN A 110 -3.22 -19.07 -18.76
N LYS A 111 -3.46 -17.75 -18.87
CA LYS A 111 -4.73 -17.13 -18.50
C LYS A 111 -5.92 -17.78 -19.20
N SER A 112 -5.83 -18.07 -20.50
CA SER A 112 -6.93 -18.69 -21.24
C SER A 112 -7.27 -20.09 -20.74
N TYR A 113 -6.27 -20.87 -20.31
CA TYR A 113 -6.52 -22.19 -19.73
C TYR A 113 -7.17 -22.05 -18.36
N CYS A 114 -6.57 -21.28 -17.45
CA CYS A 114 -7.07 -21.16 -16.09
C CYS A 114 -8.43 -20.45 -16.01
N GLU A 115 -8.71 -19.47 -16.87
CA GLU A 115 -10.03 -18.83 -16.98
C GLU A 115 -11.15 -19.82 -17.34
N SER A 116 -10.83 -20.86 -18.13
CA SER A 116 -11.78 -21.92 -18.47
C SER A 116 -12.04 -22.93 -17.34
N LYS A 117 -11.24 -22.88 -16.27
CA LYS A 117 -11.26 -23.81 -15.14
C LYS A 117 -11.80 -23.21 -13.85
N VAL A 118 -11.91 -21.89 -13.77
CA VAL A 118 -12.41 -21.14 -12.60
C VAL A 118 -13.69 -21.75 -12.00
N LEU A 119 -13.64 -22.03 -10.69
CA LEU A 119 -14.80 -22.44 -9.86
C LEU A 119 -15.48 -23.71 -10.40
N ASN A 120 -14.69 -24.63 -10.96
CA ASN A 120 -15.20 -25.91 -11.44
C ASN A 120 -15.28 -26.96 -10.31
N GLY A 121 -14.78 -26.64 -9.11
CA GLY A 121 -14.74 -27.53 -7.95
C GLY A 121 -13.69 -28.64 -8.04
N ILE A 122 -12.76 -28.54 -8.98
CA ILE A 122 -11.67 -29.48 -9.25
C ILE A 122 -10.37 -28.71 -9.10
N CYS A 123 -9.50 -29.16 -8.20
CA CYS A 123 -8.17 -28.59 -8.10
C CYS A 123 -7.35 -28.87 -9.37
N ASP A 124 -7.02 -27.80 -10.11
CA ASP A 124 -6.10 -27.73 -11.24
C ASP A 124 -4.75 -27.13 -10.75
N PRO A 125 -3.75 -27.96 -10.37
CA PRO A 125 -2.51 -27.50 -9.73
C PRO A 125 -1.69 -26.51 -10.57
N GLU A 126 -1.84 -26.56 -11.90
CA GLU A 126 -1.19 -25.61 -12.82
C GLU A 126 -1.73 -24.19 -12.68
N CYS A 127 -3.00 -24.06 -12.25
CA CYS A 127 -3.70 -22.81 -11.97
C CYS A 127 -3.62 -22.42 -10.48
N ASN A 128 -3.15 -23.32 -9.60
CA ASN A 128 -2.96 -23.03 -8.18
C ASN A 128 -1.66 -22.25 -7.88
N LYS A 129 -1.51 -21.09 -8.53
CA LYS A 129 -0.34 -20.22 -8.40
C LYS A 129 -0.82 -18.79 -8.20
N ILE A 130 0.02 -17.94 -7.60
CA ILE A 130 -0.34 -16.55 -7.31
C ILE A 130 -0.77 -15.79 -8.56
N ASP A 131 -0.04 -15.94 -9.68
CA ASP A 131 -0.35 -15.30 -10.96
C ASP A 131 -1.60 -15.87 -11.66
N CYS A 132 -2.08 -17.03 -11.20
CA CYS A 132 -3.32 -17.68 -11.65
C CYS A 132 -4.45 -17.59 -10.60
N ASN A 133 -4.27 -16.82 -9.53
CA ASN A 133 -5.22 -16.66 -8.43
C ASN A 133 -5.60 -17.96 -7.73
N TYR A 134 -4.63 -18.85 -7.50
CA TYR A 134 -4.78 -20.05 -6.69
C TYR A 134 -5.96 -20.95 -7.11
N ASP A 135 -6.18 -21.08 -8.42
CA ASP A 135 -7.29 -21.84 -9.00
C ASP A 135 -8.65 -21.49 -8.40
N ARG A 136 -8.82 -20.22 -7.99
CA ARG A 136 -10.04 -19.71 -7.35
C ARG A 136 -10.50 -20.57 -6.18
N ASP A 137 -9.53 -21.03 -5.40
CA ASP A 137 -9.70 -21.81 -4.18
C ASP A 137 -10.20 -23.25 -4.40
N ASP A 138 -10.33 -23.72 -5.64
CA ASP A 138 -10.69 -25.13 -5.95
C ASP A 138 -9.62 -26.13 -5.40
N CYS A 139 -8.41 -25.63 -5.13
CA CYS A 139 -7.30 -26.35 -4.52
C CYS A 139 -7.15 -26.17 -3.00
N LEU A 140 -7.98 -25.39 -2.32
CA LEU A 140 -7.85 -25.22 -0.87
C LEU A 140 -8.06 -26.57 -0.17
N PRO A 141 -7.12 -27.01 0.69
CA PRO A 141 -7.33 -28.19 1.51
C PRO A 141 -8.48 -27.93 2.50
N THR A 142 -9.13 -29.02 2.93
CA THR A 142 -10.22 -28.97 3.91
C THR A 142 -9.80 -28.25 5.20
N GLN A 143 -10.29 -27.02 5.37
CA GLN A 143 -10.38 -26.17 6.58
C GLN A 143 -9.14 -25.86 7.44
N ASN A 144 -7.97 -26.49 7.27
CA ASN A 144 -6.86 -26.35 8.24
C ASN A 144 -5.85 -25.21 7.98
N ASP A 145 -5.91 -24.53 6.84
CA ASP A 145 -4.95 -23.46 6.48
C ASP A 145 -5.52 -22.03 6.57
N ALA A 146 -6.69 -21.86 7.21
CA ALA A 146 -7.28 -20.55 7.37
C ALA A 146 -6.43 -19.65 8.28
N LEU A 147 -6.20 -18.40 7.84
CA LEU A 147 -5.59 -17.39 8.68
C LEU A 147 -6.44 -17.16 9.94
N LEU A 148 -5.78 -16.98 11.08
CA LEU A 148 -6.47 -16.64 12.32
C LEU A 148 -7.04 -15.22 12.24
N GLY A 149 -8.36 -15.10 12.35
CA GLY A 149 -9.08 -13.83 12.41
C GLY A 149 -9.97 -13.57 11.20
N THR A 150 -10.58 -12.39 11.17
CA THR A 150 -11.54 -11.97 10.13
C THR A 150 -11.14 -10.59 9.61
N ILE A 151 -11.07 -10.44 8.30
CA ILE A 151 -10.91 -9.14 7.65
C ILE A 151 -12.29 -8.49 7.55
N ILE A 152 -12.44 -7.29 8.12
CA ILE A 152 -13.67 -6.49 8.06
C ILE A 152 -13.40 -5.25 7.21
N LEU A 153 -14.18 -5.05 6.16
CA LEU A 153 -14.06 -3.91 5.25
C LEU A 153 -15.37 -3.10 5.26
N GLN A 154 -15.25 -1.78 5.40
CA GLN A 154 -16.36 -0.85 5.22
C GLN A 154 -16.29 -0.28 3.79
N LEU A 155 -17.31 -0.56 2.99
CA LEU A 155 -17.37 -0.13 1.59
C LEU A 155 -18.45 0.93 1.41
N GLU A 156 -18.12 2.01 0.71
CA GLU A 156 -19.08 3.06 0.33
C GLU A 156 -19.91 2.60 -0.89
N THR A 157 -20.82 1.66 -0.66
CA THR A 157 -21.73 1.14 -1.69
C THR A 157 -23.01 0.59 -1.06
N THR A 158 -24.04 0.37 -1.86
CA THR A 158 -25.26 -0.30 -1.38
C THR A 158 -25.10 -1.80 -1.39
N LYS A 159 -25.82 -2.50 -0.50
CA LYS A 159 -25.85 -3.97 -0.46
C LYS A 159 -26.18 -4.57 -1.84
N GLU A 160 -27.20 -4.03 -2.52
CA GLU A 160 -27.61 -4.51 -3.83
C GLU A 160 -26.49 -4.39 -4.88
N THR A 161 -25.76 -3.27 -4.88
CA THR A 161 -24.64 -3.05 -5.81
C THR A 161 -23.49 -4.00 -5.51
N PHE A 162 -23.17 -4.19 -4.22
CA PHE A 162 -22.13 -5.13 -3.79
C PHE A 162 -22.48 -6.56 -4.22
N GLU A 163 -23.69 -7.04 -3.96
CA GLU A 163 -24.10 -8.41 -4.35
C GLU A 163 -23.97 -8.64 -5.86
N LYS A 164 -24.34 -7.64 -6.69
CA LYS A 164 -24.17 -7.72 -8.15
C LYS A 164 -22.70 -7.77 -8.60
N ARG A 165 -21.76 -7.24 -7.80
CA ARG A 165 -20.33 -7.13 -8.14
C ARG A 165 -19.42 -8.00 -7.27
N LYS A 166 -19.99 -8.79 -6.35
CA LYS A 166 -19.28 -9.54 -5.31
C LYS A 166 -18.16 -10.41 -5.87
N GLN A 167 -18.43 -11.13 -6.95
CA GLN A 167 -17.44 -12.02 -7.58
C GLN A 167 -16.24 -11.25 -8.13
N LEU A 168 -16.49 -10.13 -8.81
CA LEU A 168 -15.42 -9.26 -9.31
C LEU A 168 -14.63 -8.60 -8.17
N PHE A 169 -15.31 -8.22 -7.09
CA PHE A 169 -14.65 -7.69 -5.90
C PHE A 169 -13.70 -8.73 -5.28
N LEU A 170 -14.18 -9.95 -5.03
CA LEU A 170 -13.36 -11.03 -4.47
C LEU A 170 -12.19 -11.38 -5.39
N GLN A 171 -12.43 -11.45 -6.71
CA GLN A 171 -11.38 -11.67 -7.69
C GLN A 171 -10.26 -10.63 -7.59
N ARG A 172 -10.60 -9.34 -7.52
CA ARG A 172 -9.60 -8.25 -7.42
C ARG A 172 -8.96 -8.16 -6.04
N PHE A 173 -9.69 -8.49 -5.00
CA PHE A 173 -9.18 -8.47 -3.63
C PHE A 173 -8.16 -9.58 -3.40
N SER A 174 -8.32 -10.73 -4.06
CA SER A 174 -7.40 -11.86 -3.98
C SER A 174 -6.24 -11.79 -4.96
N THR A 175 -6.24 -10.84 -5.92
CA THR A 175 -5.13 -10.66 -6.87
C THR A 175 -4.02 -9.81 -6.26
N LYS A 176 -2.78 -10.23 -6.49
CA LYS A 176 -1.60 -9.39 -6.29
C LYS A 176 -1.45 -8.47 -7.51
N GLU A 177 -1.75 -7.17 -7.34
CA GLU A 177 -1.49 -6.14 -8.35
C GLU A 177 -0.12 -5.49 -8.16
#